data_AF-F9XXC4-F1
#
_entry.id   AF-F9XXC4-F1
#
_cell.length_a   1.000
_cell.length_b   1.000
_cell.length_c   1.000
_cell.angle_alpha   90.00
_cell.angle_beta   90.00
_cell.angle_gamma   90.00
#
_symmetry.space_group_name_H-M   'P 1'
#
loop_
_entity.id
_entity.type
_entity.pdbx_description
1 polymer ?
#
loop_
_entity_poly.entity_id
_entity_poly.type
_entity_poly.pdbx_seq_one_letter_code
_entity_poly.pdbx_strand_id
1 'polypeptide(L)'
;MSRSDPQFNLRIPEALRDQVMAAAKESGRSATAEILARLELSFLGEAPSQELIPAKKAQQMSAIARQSIPATMKKRILQAINKAVEMGHGSAKADFQDLQLDSIPQADMDQLFEAFSEMLSDAGYRYEWDGPDNLWIDFDDL
;
A
#
# COMPACT_ATOMS: atom_id res chain seq x y z
N MET A 1 28.30 13.05 -10.30
CA MET A 1 28.63 11.69 -10.76
C MET A 1 27.58 11.27 -11.77
N SER A 2 27.99 10.89 -12.98
CA SER A 2 27.03 10.46 -14.02
C SER A 2 26.29 9.22 -13.53
N ARG A 3 24.96 9.21 -13.60
CA ARG A 3 24.19 7.97 -13.44
C ARG A 3 24.71 6.97 -14.49
N SER A 4 25.35 5.91 -14.03
CA SER A 4 25.97 4.85 -14.83
C SER A 4 24.95 3.85 -15.37
N ASP A 5 23.68 4.01 -15.02
CA ASP A 5 22.63 3.07 -15.36
C ASP A 5 22.27 3.19 -16.85
N PRO A 6 22.21 2.06 -17.59
CA PRO A 6 21.86 2.09 -19.00
C PRO A 6 20.43 2.64 -19.18
N GLN A 7 20.29 3.70 -19.98
CA GLN A 7 19.00 4.24 -20.36
C GLN A 7 18.48 3.48 -21.58
N PHE A 8 17.25 2.96 -21.49
CA PHE A 8 16.55 2.36 -22.62
C PHE A 8 15.25 3.12 -22.90
N ASN A 9 14.84 3.16 -24.15
CA ASN A 9 13.58 3.79 -24.55
C ASN A 9 12.44 2.77 -24.47
N LEU A 10 11.62 2.89 -23.43
CA LEU A 10 10.50 1.98 -23.20
C LEU A 10 9.27 2.40 -24.01
N ARG A 11 8.81 1.54 -24.92
CA ARG A 11 7.51 1.69 -25.59
C ARG A 11 6.44 0.95 -24.79
N ILE A 12 5.45 1.69 -24.29
CA ILE A 12 4.30 1.12 -23.57
C ILE A 12 2.98 1.61 -24.18
N PRO A 13 1.90 0.81 -24.09
CA PRO A 13 0.56 1.27 -24.40
C PRO A 13 0.17 2.49 -23.56
N GLU A 14 -0.61 3.39 -24.14
CA GLU A 14 -1.06 4.63 -23.47
C GLU A 14 -1.81 4.33 -22.16
N ALA A 15 -2.72 3.36 -22.18
CA ALA A 15 -3.45 2.94 -20.99
C ALA A 15 -2.52 2.47 -19.85
N LEU A 16 -1.40 1.82 -20.16
CA LEU A 16 -0.42 1.39 -19.15
C LEU A 16 0.39 2.58 -18.63
N ARG A 17 0.78 3.52 -19.51
CA ARG A 17 1.43 4.77 -19.10
C ARG A 17 0.56 5.52 -18.09
N ASP A 18 -0.73 5.65 -18.37
CA ASP A 18 -1.65 6.42 -17.52
C ASP A 18 -1.83 5.76 -16.14
N GLN A 19 -1.89 4.42 -16.09
CA GLN A 19 -1.88 3.67 -14.83
C GLN A 19 -0.59 3.91 -14.02
N VAL A 20 0.58 3.90 -14.67
CA VAL A 20 1.86 4.19 -14.01
C VAL A 20 1.88 5.61 -13.46
N MET A 21 1.38 6.60 -14.23
CA MET A 21 1.33 7.99 -13.80
C MET A 21 0.41 8.19 -12.59
N ALA A 22 -0.76 7.54 -12.58
CA ALA A 22 -1.68 7.59 -11.45
C ALA A 22 -1.06 6.98 -10.19
N ALA A 23 -0.46 5.79 -10.32
CA ALA A 23 0.22 5.13 -9.22
C ALA A 23 1.42 5.92 -8.69
N ALA A 24 2.24 6.50 -9.57
CA ALA A 24 3.37 7.32 -9.18
C ALA A 24 2.91 8.55 -8.37
N LYS A 25 1.78 9.17 -8.75
CA LYS A 25 1.18 10.27 -8.00
C LYS A 25 0.71 9.83 -6.61
N GLU A 26 0.06 8.68 -6.52
CA GLU A 26 -0.41 8.12 -5.24
C GLU A 26 0.76 7.77 -4.31
N SER A 27 1.85 7.24 -4.85
CA SER A 27 3.05 6.89 -4.09
C SER A 27 4.02 8.06 -3.83
N GLY A 28 3.74 9.27 -4.34
CA GLY A 28 4.65 10.42 -4.26
C GLY A 28 5.98 10.24 -5.01
N ARG A 29 6.01 9.40 -6.06
CA ARG A 29 7.21 9.09 -6.86
C ARG A 29 7.15 9.74 -8.24
N SER A 30 8.29 9.81 -8.92
CA SER A 30 8.30 10.05 -10.37
C SER A 30 7.85 8.78 -11.11
N ALA A 31 7.33 8.94 -12.33
CA ALA A 31 6.92 7.79 -13.15
C ALA A 31 8.07 6.79 -13.37
N THR A 32 9.30 7.27 -13.59
CA THR A 32 10.47 6.41 -13.71
C THR A 32 10.78 5.67 -12.41
N ALA A 33 10.70 6.34 -11.26
CA ALA A 33 10.94 5.71 -9.97
C ALA A 33 9.87 4.65 -9.65
N GLU A 34 8.62 4.88 -10.03
CA GLU A 34 7.54 3.91 -9.87
C GLU A 34 7.72 2.68 -10.78
N ILE A 35 8.14 2.88 -12.04
CA ILE A 35 8.46 1.75 -12.95
C ILE A 35 9.59 0.91 -12.36
N LEU A 36 10.68 1.55 -11.91
CA LEU A 36 11.81 0.85 -11.31
C LEU A 36 11.39 0.07 -10.06
N ALA A 37 10.65 0.71 -9.15
CA ALA A 37 10.14 0.05 -7.95
C ALA A 37 9.30 -1.19 -8.28
N ARG A 38 8.39 -1.11 -9.26
CA ARG A 38 7.56 -2.25 -9.67
C ARG A 38 8.37 -3.39 -10.30
N LEU A 39 9.35 -3.06 -11.13
CA LEU A 39 10.25 -4.06 -11.72
C LEU A 39 11.12 -4.73 -10.65
N GLU A 40 11.70 -3.96 -9.74
CA GLU A 40 12.48 -4.53 -8.63
C GLU A 40 11.64 -5.44 -7.74
N LEU A 41 10.39 -5.05 -7.46
CA LEU A 41 9.45 -5.87 -6.71
C LEU A 41 9.06 -7.15 -7.46
N SER A 42 8.90 -7.12 -8.80
CA SER A 42 8.53 -8.32 -9.56
C SER A 42 9.59 -9.42 -9.49
N PHE A 43 10.87 -9.04 -9.38
CA PHE A 43 11.97 -10.00 -9.26
C PHE A 43 12.17 -10.56 -7.84
N LEU A 44 11.51 -10.01 -6.81
CA LEU A 44 11.59 -10.56 -5.43
C LEU A 44 10.90 -11.92 -5.29
N GLY A 45 9.86 -12.18 -6.09
CA GLY A 45 9.10 -13.43 -6.05
C GLY A 45 9.65 -14.54 -6.95
N GLU A 46 10.60 -14.23 -7.84
CA GLU A 46 11.16 -15.18 -8.80
C GLU A 46 12.37 -15.92 -8.21
N ALA A 47 12.09 -17.06 -7.57
CA ALA A 47 13.03 -18.03 -6.98
C ALA A 47 14.00 -17.45 -5.92
N PRO A 48 14.26 -18.17 -4.81
CA PRO A 48 15.31 -17.74 -3.90
C PRO A 48 16.63 -17.72 -4.68
N SER A 49 17.22 -16.53 -4.85
CA SER A 49 18.60 -16.45 -5.30
C SER A 49 19.43 -17.34 -4.39
N GLN A 50 20.27 -18.21 -4.96
CA GLN A 50 21.17 -19.06 -4.16
C GLN A 50 22.16 -18.23 -3.33
N GLU A 51 22.23 -16.92 -3.61
CA GLU A 51 23.02 -15.93 -2.89
C GLU A 51 22.14 -15.07 -1.97
N LEU A 52 22.64 -14.81 -0.76
CA LEU A 52 22.02 -13.91 0.20
C LEU A 52 21.99 -12.48 -0.35
N ILE A 53 20.81 -11.86 -0.37
CA ILE A 53 20.71 -10.44 -0.69
C ILE A 53 21.45 -9.60 0.36
N PRO A 54 22.26 -8.59 -0.04
CA PRO A 54 22.93 -7.72 0.92
C PRO A 54 21.91 -6.99 1.81
N ALA A 55 22.22 -6.84 3.10
CA ALA A 55 21.31 -6.22 4.07
C ALA A 55 20.82 -4.82 3.65
N LYS A 56 21.71 -4.01 3.05
CA LYS A 56 21.35 -2.69 2.52
C LYS A 56 20.31 -2.76 1.39
N LYS A 57 20.42 -3.77 0.52
CA LYS A 57 19.45 -4.01 -0.55
C LYS A 57 18.13 -4.51 0.02
N ALA A 58 18.16 -5.43 0.98
CA ALA A 58 16.96 -5.88 1.69
C ALA A 58 16.21 -4.71 2.37
N GLN A 59 16.93 -3.80 3.04
CA GLN A 59 16.36 -2.59 3.64
C GLN A 59 15.70 -1.68 2.59
N GLN A 60 16.36 -1.44 1.46
CA GLN A 60 15.81 -0.64 0.37
C GLN A 60 14.53 -1.27 -0.19
N MET A 61 14.55 -2.58 -0.45
CA MET A 61 13.41 -3.32 -1.00
C MET A 61 12.24 -3.35 -0.02
N SER A 62 12.50 -3.56 1.28
CA SER A 62 11.49 -3.44 2.34
C SER A 62 10.87 -2.05 2.39
N ALA A 63 11.67 -0.98 2.29
CA ALA A 63 11.17 0.39 2.24
C ALA A 63 10.30 0.67 0.99
N ILE A 64 10.66 0.11 -0.16
CA ILE A 64 9.88 0.23 -1.40
C ILE A 64 8.54 -0.50 -1.27
N ALA A 65 8.54 -1.72 -0.72
CA ALA A 65 7.33 -2.50 -0.49
C ALA A 65 6.40 -1.82 0.51
N ARG A 66 6.92 -1.21 1.57
CA ARG A 66 6.10 -0.49 2.56
C ARG A 66 5.29 0.67 1.96
N GLN A 67 5.76 1.29 0.89
CA GLN A 67 5.02 2.40 0.27
C GLN A 67 3.71 1.96 -0.41
N SER A 68 3.50 0.67 -0.66
CA SER A 68 2.20 0.17 -1.17
C SER A 68 1.20 -0.17 -0.06
N ILE A 69 1.63 -0.25 1.21
CA ILE A 69 0.77 -0.57 2.35
C ILE A 69 -0.38 0.43 2.49
N PRO A 70 -0.15 1.77 2.52
CA PRO A 70 -1.25 2.72 2.66
C PRO A 70 -2.30 2.59 1.55
N ALA A 71 -1.87 2.50 0.29
CA ALA A 71 -2.78 2.34 -0.85
C ALA A 71 -3.61 1.05 -0.76
N THR A 72 -2.98 -0.04 -0.29
CA THR A 72 -3.64 -1.34 -0.08
C THR A 72 -4.65 -1.28 1.05
N MET A 73 -4.29 -0.68 2.19
CA MET A 73 -5.20 -0.49 3.33
C MET A 73 -6.41 0.35 2.92
N LYS A 74 -6.18 1.52 2.30
CA LYS A 74 -7.25 2.40 1.81
C LYS A 74 -8.23 1.66 0.91
N LYS A 75 -7.71 0.91 -0.07
CA LYS A 75 -8.51 0.11 -0.99
C LYS A 75 -9.40 -0.88 -0.24
N ARG A 76 -8.86 -1.60 0.75
CA ARG A 76 -9.60 -2.61 1.52
C ARG A 76 -10.66 -2.00 2.42
N ILE A 77 -10.36 -0.87 3.06
CA ILE A 77 -11.32 -0.10 3.86
C ILE A 77 -12.54 0.26 2.99
N LEU A 78 -12.29 0.87 1.82
CA LEU A 78 -13.37 1.25 0.90
C LEU A 78 -14.15 0.04 0.38
N GLN A 79 -13.47 -1.06 0.06
CA GLN A 79 -14.12 -2.30 -0.37
C GLN A 79 -15.01 -2.90 0.72
N ALA A 80 -14.55 -2.90 1.98
CA ALA A 80 -15.31 -3.41 3.12
C ALA A 80 -16.58 -2.58 3.36
N ILE A 81 -16.45 -1.25 3.38
CA ILE A 81 -17.58 -0.32 3.55
C ILE A 81 -18.58 -0.49 2.40
N ASN A 82 -18.13 -0.42 1.15
CA ASN A 82 -19.03 -0.52 -0.01
C ASN A 82 -19.79 -1.85 -0.02
N LYS A 83 -19.11 -2.96 0.29
CA LYS A 83 -19.74 -4.27 0.36
C LYS A 83 -20.79 -4.33 1.48
N ALA A 84 -20.49 -3.77 2.66
CA ALA A 84 -21.44 -3.72 3.76
C ALA A 84 -22.69 -2.91 3.40
N VAL A 85 -22.51 -1.75 2.75
CA VAL A 85 -23.61 -0.92 2.24
C VAL A 85 -24.44 -1.66 1.18
N GLU A 86 -23.79 -2.32 0.22
CA GLU A 86 -24.47 -3.14 -0.81
C GLU A 86 -25.34 -4.25 -0.20
N MET A 87 -24.95 -4.78 0.97
CA MET A 87 -25.68 -5.82 1.70
C MET A 87 -26.69 -5.26 2.71
N GLY A 88 -26.79 -3.92 2.86
CA GLY A 88 -27.67 -3.27 3.84
C GLY A 88 -27.23 -3.44 5.29
N HIS A 89 -25.93 -3.69 5.53
CA HIS A 89 -25.36 -3.73 6.87
C HIS A 89 -24.99 -2.33 7.36
N GLY A 90 -25.07 -2.09 8.66
CA GLY A 90 -24.66 -0.85 9.30
C GLY A 90 -23.20 -0.81 9.78
N SER A 91 -22.44 -1.87 9.51
CA SER A 91 -21.03 -1.94 9.89
C SER A 91 -20.22 -2.79 8.91
N ALA A 92 -18.92 -2.53 8.89
CA ALA A 92 -17.94 -3.21 8.06
C ALA A 92 -16.71 -3.62 8.86
N LYS A 93 -16.05 -4.68 8.39
CA LYS A 93 -14.75 -5.12 8.91
C LYS A 93 -13.74 -5.13 7.78
N ALA A 94 -12.61 -4.43 7.96
CA ALA A 94 -11.45 -4.53 7.09
C ALA A 94 -10.37 -5.41 7.74
N ASP A 95 -9.77 -6.28 6.93
CA ASP A 95 -8.73 -7.24 7.33
C ASP A 95 -7.40 -6.89 6.66
N PHE A 96 -6.33 -6.93 7.44
CA PHE A 96 -4.95 -6.59 7.08
C PHE A 96 -3.94 -7.66 7.51
N GLN A 97 -4.38 -8.86 7.89
CA GLN A 97 -3.50 -9.89 8.49
C GLN A 97 -2.33 -10.27 7.57
N ASP A 98 -2.55 -10.31 6.26
CA ASP A 98 -1.52 -10.61 5.26
C ASP A 98 -0.51 -9.46 5.05
N LEU A 99 -0.79 -8.26 5.54
CA LEU A 99 0.13 -7.12 5.47
C LEU A 99 1.20 -7.14 6.58
N GLN A 100 1.02 -7.97 7.62
CA GLN A 100 1.97 -8.13 8.72
C GLN A 100 2.41 -6.77 9.29
N LEU A 101 1.45 -5.92 9.68
CA LEU A 101 1.75 -4.55 10.14
C LEU A 101 2.52 -4.54 11.47
N ASP A 102 2.48 -5.63 12.22
CA ASP A 102 3.33 -5.86 13.39
C ASP A 102 4.84 -5.97 13.05
N SER A 103 5.16 -6.25 11.79
CA SER A 103 6.54 -6.44 11.30
C SER A 103 7.17 -5.17 10.74
N ILE A 104 6.42 -4.05 10.70
CA ILE A 104 6.95 -2.74 10.32
C ILE A 104 7.31 -1.89 11.55
N PRO A 105 8.16 -0.85 11.42
CA PRO A 105 8.50 0.02 12.54
C PRO A 105 7.25 0.62 13.18
N GLN A 106 7.20 0.61 14.52
CA GLN A 106 6.05 1.09 15.29
C GLN A 106 5.61 2.50 14.86
N ALA A 107 6.54 3.42 14.64
CA ALA A 107 6.23 4.79 14.22
C ALA A 107 5.54 4.86 12.84
N ASP A 108 5.88 3.94 11.91
CA ASP A 108 5.24 3.88 10.60
C ASP A 108 3.80 3.32 10.74
N MET A 109 3.60 2.35 11.63
CA MET A 109 2.28 1.79 11.93
C MET A 109 1.37 2.81 12.62
N ASP A 110 1.89 3.53 13.61
CA ASP A 110 1.15 4.58 14.32
C ASP A 110 0.66 5.67 13.35
N GLN A 111 1.53 6.11 12.43
CA GLN A 111 1.16 7.08 11.38
C GLN A 111 0.08 6.56 10.43
N LEU A 112 0.12 5.27 10.07
CA LEU A 112 -0.93 4.65 9.25
C LEU A 112 -2.26 4.66 9.99
N PHE A 113 -2.27 4.26 11.25
CA PHE A 113 -3.52 4.19 12.03
C PHE A 113 -4.10 5.57 12.25
N GLU A 114 -3.28 6.56 12.60
CA GLU A 114 -3.70 7.95 12.73
C GLU A 114 -4.33 8.47 11.43
N ALA A 115 -3.63 8.32 10.30
CA ALA A 115 -4.11 8.80 9.01
C ALA A 115 -5.46 8.18 8.58
N PHE A 116 -5.66 6.88 8.79
CA PHE A 116 -6.94 6.23 8.45
C PHE A 116 -8.05 6.48 9.47
N SER A 117 -7.68 6.66 10.73
CA SER A 117 -8.59 7.06 11.81
C SER A 117 -9.15 8.47 11.56
N GLU A 118 -8.29 9.42 11.19
CA GLU A 118 -8.68 10.76 10.76
C GLU A 118 -9.57 10.71 9.52
N MET A 119 -9.16 9.96 8.48
CA MET A 119 -9.95 9.80 7.24
C MET A 119 -11.39 9.30 7.52
N LEU A 120 -11.55 8.33 8.42
CA LEU A 120 -12.85 7.77 8.79
C LEU A 120 -13.65 8.74 9.64
N SER A 121 -13.03 9.37 10.64
CA SER A 121 -13.65 10.38 11.50
C SER A 121 -14.16 11.57 10.71
N ASP A 122 -13.34 12.10 9.78
CA ASP A 122 -13.69 13.24 8.92
C ASP A 122 -14.89 12.94 8.02
N ALA A 123 -15.07 11.67 7.65
CA ALA A 123 -16.20 11.20 6.86
C ALA A 123 -17.43 10.80 7.71
N GLY A 124 -17.34 10.88 9.04
CA GLY A 124 -18.44 10.61 9.97
C GLY A 124 -18.60 9.15 10.40
N TYR A 125 -17.64 8.28 10.09
CA TYR A 125 -17.65 6.89 10.56
C TYR A 125 -17.15 6.80 12.00
N ARG A 126 -17.72 5.86 12.78
CA ARG A 126 -17.08 5.38 14.01
C ARG A 126 -16.18 4.20 13.66
N TYR A 127 -15.09 4.04 14.41
CA TYR A 127 -14.14 2.98 14.14
C TYR A 127 -13.49 2.45 15.41
N GLU A 128 -13.05 1.20 15.35
CA GLU A 128 -12.29 0.52 16.40
C GLU A 128 -11.20 -0.35 15.77
N TRP A 129 -9.95 -0.12 16.18
CA TRP A 129 -8.83 -0.97 15.81
C TRP A 129 -8.75 -2.16 16.78
N ASP A 130 -8.77 -3.38 16.24
CA ASP A 130 -8.55 -4.62 16.98
C ASP A 130 -7.18 -5.17 16.61
N GLY A 131 -6.17 -4.66 17.32
CA GLY A 131 -4.77 -4.92 17.01
C GLY A 131 -4.36 -4.37 15.63
N PRO A 132 -3.27 -4.90 15.05
CA PRO A 132 -2.76 -4.43 13.77
C PRO A 132 -3.52 -4.97 12.56
N ASP A 133 -4.29 -6.03 12.73
CA ASP A 133 -4.81 -6.81 11.61
C ASP A 133 -6.26 -6.46 11.26
N ASN A 134 -7.00 -5.81 12.16
CA ASN A 134 -8.43 -5.64 12.01
C ASN A 134 -8.89 -4.22 12.32
N LEU A 135 -9.80 -3.72 11.49
CA LEU A 135 -10.48 -2.44 11.69
C LEU A 135 -11.98 -2.65 11.55
N TRP A 136 -12.70 -2.35 12.63
CA TRP A 136 -14.16 -2.29 12.65
C TRP A 136 -14.61 -0.87 12.34
N ILE A 137 -15.65 -0.75 11.50
CA ILE A 137 -16.15 0.53 11.00
C ILE A 137 -17.67 0.51 11.10
N ASP A 138 -18.23 1.38 11.93
CA ASP A 138 -19.66 1.49 12.15
C ASP A 138 -20.22 2.77 11.50
N PHE A 139 -21.37 2.61 10.86
CA PHE A 139 -22.13 3.69 10.23
C PHE A 139 -23.65 3.52 10.37
N ASP A 140 -24.12 2.50 11.11
CA ASP A 140 -25.44 2.50 11.74
C ASP A 140 -25.35 3.20 13.09
N ASP A 141 -25.85 4.42 13.10
CA ASP A 141 -26.62 5.06 14.16
C ASP A 141 -26.87 6.48 13.64
N LEU A 142 -27.93 6.60 12.83
CA LEU A 142 -28.72 7.83 12.67
C LEU A 142 -30.02 7.66 13.45
#